data_AF-A0A075NXX6-F1
#
_entry.id   AF-A0A075NXX6-F1
#
_cell.length_a   1.000
_cell.length_b   1.000
_cell.length_c   1.000
_cell.angle_alpha   90.00
_cell.angle_beta   90.00
_cell.angle_gamma   90.00
#
_symmetry.space_group_name_H-M   'P 1'
#
loop_
_entity.id
_entity.type
_entity.pdbx_description
1 polymer ?
#
loop_
_entity_poly.entity_id
_entity_poly.type
_entity_poly.pdbx_seq_one_letter_code
_entity_poly.pdbx_strand_id
1 'polypeptide(L)'
;MQMNKVMKSFIIALPVVTMMACSSGPSEEELAAERNRLAQEQAAAEAEAREAEAERVQAEAAQRLKRQEEMVQQEMEALKNEQTVYFDFDSSGIKPEFQRLLDKHAAFLVKNPGTKVTIEGHTDSRGTPEYNIALGERRAQSVETYLMNAGVSSSQISVVSYGEEKPAVMGSTEYAFAQNRRGVVVYR
;
A
#
# COMPACT_ATOMS: atom_id res chain seq x y z
N MET A 1 -17.38 -9.13 -36.22
CA MET A 1 -18.65 -9.36 -36.94
C MET A 1 -19.55 -8.16 -36.61
N GLN A 2 -20.04 -7.41 -37.60
CA GLN A 2 -21.40 -7.54 -38.18
C GLN A 2 -22.49 -7.45 -37.09
N MET A 3 -23.29 -6.39 -36.87
CA MET A 3 -23.89 -5.29 -37.69
C MET A 3 -25.29 -5.62 -38.26
N ASN A 4 -26.26 -4.71 -38.06
CA ASN A 4 -27.67 -4.72 -38.54
C ASN A 4 -28.57 -5.84 -37.91
N LYS A 5 -29.92 -5.85 -37.94
CA LYS A 5 -31.00 -5.26 -38.80
C LYS A 5 -32.35 -5.41 -38.02
N VAL A 6 -33.50 -4.73 -38.20
CA VAL A 6 -34.00 -3.73 -39.18
C VAL A 6 -34.99 -2.71 -38.52
N MET A 7 -34.86 -1.44 -38.90
CA MET A 7 -35.87 -0.39 -39.17
C MET A 7 -37.33 -0.82 -39.53
N LYS A 8 -38.34 -0.10 -38.97
CA LYS A 8 -39.77 0.13 -39.36
C LYS A 8 -40.46 0.89 -38.20
N SER A 9 -41.37 1.87 -38.35
CA SER A 9 -41.97 2.56 -39.51
C SER A 9 -42.32 4.02 -39.17
N PHE A 10 -42.61 4.84 -40.19
CA PHE A 10 -43.18 6.19 -40.09
C PHE A 10 -44.52 6.24 -39.35
N ILE A 11 -44.82 7.34 -38.65
CA ILE A 11 -45.78 8.38 -39.10
C ILE A 11 -45.24 9.76 -38.66
N ILE A 12 -45.42 10.79 -39.50
CA ILE A 12 -45.05 12.19 -39.20
C ILE A 12 -46.28 12.91 -38.64
N ALA A 13 -46.11 13.64 -37.54
CA ALA A 13 -47.11 14.58 -37.00
C ALA A 13 -46.44 15.92 -36.69
N LEU A 14 -46.46 16.85 -37.66
CA LEU A 14 -46.10 18.25 -37.44
C LEU A 14 -47.22 18.97 -36.64
N PRO A 15 -46.91 20.09 -35.95
CA PRO A 15 -47.72 20.56 -34.84
C PRO A 15 -48.91 21.44 -35.27
N VAL A 16 -50.01 21.34 -34.51
CA VAL A 16 -51.12 22.30 -34.57
C VAL A 16 -50.71 23.58 -33.83
N VAL A 17 -50.05 24.49 -34.54
CA VAL A 17 -49.68 25.82 -34.02
C VAL A 17 -50.91 26.73 -34.04
N THR A 18 -51.60 26.84 -32.91
CA THR A 18 -52.71 27.79 -32.72
C THR A 18 -52.16 29.20 -32.50
N MET A 19 -52.06 30.01 -33.57
CA MET A 19 -51.82 31.45 -33.43
C MET A 19 -53.03 32.15 -32.80
N MET A 20 -52.81 32.88 -31.70
CA MET A 20 -53.76 33.88 -31.22
C MET A 20 -53.02 35.00 -30.48
N ALA A 21 -53.59 36.20 -30.52
CA ALA A 21 -53.11 37.45 -29.91
C ALA A 21 -51.76 37.99 -30.39
N CYS A 22 -51.80 39.12 -31.10
CA CYS A 22 -50.68 40.06 -31.18
C CYS A 22 -50.90 41.17 -30.14
N SER A 23 -49.91 41.38 -29.28
CA SER A 23 -49.67 42.64 -28.58
C SER A 23 -48.17 42.71 -28.33
N SER A 24 -47.47 43.66 -28.97
CA SER A 24 -46.02 43.92 -28.85
C SER A 24 -45.14 42.67 -28.74
N GLY A 25 -44.55 42.22 -29.86
CA GLY A 25 -43.44 41.28 -29.79
C GLY A 25 -42.32 41.85 -28.89
N PRO A 26 -41.62 41.00 -28.12
CA PRO A 26 -40.68 41.46 -27.10
C PRO A 26 -39.58 42.33 -27.71
N SER A 27 -39.17 43.36 -27.00
CA SER A 27 -38.15 44.30 -27.46
C SER A 27 -36.79 43.60 -27.62
N GLU A 28 -35.89 44.20 -28.39
CA GLU A 28 -34.52 43.66 -28.49
C GLU A 28 -33.80 43.68 -27.12
N GLU A 29 -34.19 44.58 -26.21
CA GLU A 29 -33.72 44.63 -24.83
C GLU A 29 -34.28 43.48 -23.98
N GLU A 30 -35.58 43.14 -24.10
CA GLU A 30 -36.18 41.99 -23.41
C GLU A 30 -35.57 40.67 -23.91
N LEU A 31 -35.39 40.53 -25.22
CA LEU A 31 -34.69 39.40 -25.81
C LEU A 31 -33.21 39.35 -25.41
N ALA A 32 -32.54 40.49 -25.22
CA ALA A 32 -31.17 40.53 -24.69
C ALA A 32 -31.12 40.17 -23.20
N ALA A 33 -32.08 40.63 -22.39
CA ALA A 33 -32.19 40.32 -20.97
C ALA A 33 -32.42 38.81 -20.74
N GLU A 34 -33.33 38.17 -21.48
CA GLU A 34 -33.58 36.73 -21.37
C GLU A 34 -32.35 35.92 -21.78
N ARG A 35 -31.67 36.29 -22.89
CA ARG A 35 -30.40 35.66 -23.31
C ARG A 35 -29.31 35.82 -22.26
N ASN A 36 -29.20 36.98 -21.61
CA ASN A 36 -28.24 37.21 -20.54
C ASN A 36 -28.57 36.38 -19.28
N ARG A 37 -29.85 36.25 -18.91
CA ARG A 37 -30.25 35.42 -17.76
C ARG A 37 -29.97 33.94 -18.01
N LEU A 38 -30.33 33.42 -19.19
CA LEU A 38 -30.01 32.04 -19.59
C LEU A 38 -28.50 31.78 -19.64
N ALA A 39 -27.69 32.74 -20.11
CA ALA A 39 -26.24 32.62 -20.09
C ALA A 39 -25.65 32.64 -18.66
N GLN A 40 -26.23 33.42 -17.74
CA GLN A 40 -25.86 33.43 -16.32
C GLN A 40 -26.27 32.14 -15.61
N GLU A 41 -27.47 31.62 -15.87
CA GLU A 41 -27.96 30.32 -15.38
C GLU A 41 -27.05 29.18 -15.86
N GLN A 42 -26.67 29.17 -17.15
CA GLN A 42 -25.73 28.19 -17.71
C GLN A 42 -24.34 28.31 -17.09
N ALA A 43 -23.79 29.52 -16.95
CA ALA A 43 -22.48 29.74 -16.34
C ALA A 43 -22.45 29.33 -14.85
N ALA A 44 -23.55 29.54 -14.11
CA ALA A 44 -23.68 29.09 -12.72
C ALA A 44 -23.76 27.55 -12.63
N ALA A 45 -24.57 26.91 -13.47
CA ALA A 45 -24.68 25.45 -13.51
C ALA A 45 -23.36 24.78 -13.96
N GLU A 46 -22.62 25.39 -14.88
CA GLU A 46 -21.26 24.94 -15.24
C GLU A 46 -20.27 25.11 -14.09
N ALA A 47 -20.35 26.18 -13.30
CA ALA A 47 -19.49 26.38 -12.14
C ALA A 47 -19.76 25.32 -11.05
N GLU A 48 -21.03 25.10 -10.69
CA GLU A 48 -21.47 24.07 -9.74
C GLU A 48 -21.06 22.66 -10.19
N ALA A 49 -21.23 22.34 -11.48
CA ALA A 49 -20.82 21.06 -12.04
C ALA A 49 -19.29 20.83 -11.96
N ARG A 50 -18.49 21.87 -12.21
CA ARG A 50 -17.01 21.82 -12.10
C ARG A 50 -16.54 21.69 -10.65
N GLU A 51 -17.22 22.35 -9.71
CA GLU A 51 -16.96 22.23 -8.27
C GLU A 51 -17.26 20.81 -7.78
N ALA A 52 -18.44 20.26 -8.12
CA ALA A 52 -18.82 18.88 -7.80
C ALA A 52 -17.92 17.83 -8.48
N GLU A 53 -17.40 18.09 -9.68
CA GLU A 53 -16.39 17.22 -10.30
C GLU A 53 -15.05 17.30 -9.55
N ALA A 54 -14.59 18.49 -9.17
CA ALA A 54 -13.36 18.67 -8.41
C ALA A 54 -13.41 17.99 -7.03
N GLU A 55 -14.52 18.11 -6.29
CA GLU A 55 -14.74 17.39 -5.03
C GLU A 55 -14.66 15.87 -5.21
N ARG A 56 -15.31 15.34 -6.26
CA ARG A 56 -15.27 13.89 -6.56
C ARG A 56 -13.87 13.40 -6.90
N VAL A 57 -13.11 14.16 -7.68
CA VAL A 57 -11.71 13.82 -8.01
C VAL A 57 -10.82 13.84 -6.76
N GLN A 58 -11.01 14.81 -5.86
CA GLN A 58 -10.29 14.86 -4.58
C GLN A 58 -10.67 13.70 -3.66
N ALA A 59 -11.96 13.38 -3.55
CA ALA A 59 -12.45 12.26 -2.76
C ALA A 59 -11.93 10.91 -3.29
N GLU A 60 -11.89 10.72 -4.61
CA GLU A 60 -11.28 9.53 -5.21
C GLU A 60 -9.76 9.46 -4.95
N ALA A 61 -9.03 10.57 -5.04
CA ALA A 61 -7.61 10.61 -4.74
C ALA A 61 -7.33 10.22 -3.28
N ALA A 62 -8.08 10.80 -2.33
CA ALA A 62 -7.98 10.45 -0.90
C ALA A 62 -8.32 8.98 -0.62
N GLN A 63 -9.33 8.41 -1.30
CA GLN A 63 -9.64 6.98 -1.19
C GLN A 63 -8.55 6.08 -1.78
N ARG A 64 -7.91 6.49 -2.89
CA ARG A 64 -6.80 5.73 -3.50
C ARG A 64 -5.60 5.67 -2.56
N LEU A 65 -5.26 6.78 -1.89
CA LEU A 65 -4.20 6.82 -0.89
C LEU A 65 -4.51 5.91 0.31
N LYS A 66 -5.71 6.02 0.91
CA LYS A 66 -6.11 5.15 2.04
C LYS A 66 -6.04 3.67 1.69
N ARG A 67 -6.55 3.26 0.52
CA ARG A 67 -6.44 1.86 0.05
C ARG A 67 -4.98 1.44 -0.16
N GLN A 68 -4.09 2.33 -0.58
CA GLN A 68 -2.65 2.03 -0.69
C GLN A 68 -2.01 1.84 0.69
N GLU A 69 -2.33 2.69 1.67
CA GLU A 69 -1.88 2.59 3.07
C GLU A 69 -2.37 1.27 3.71
N GLU A 70 -3.66 0.95 3.55
CA GLU A 70 -4.28 -0.30 4.01
C GLU A 70 -3.59 -1.54 3.40
N MET A 71 -3.29 -1.52 2.10
CA MET A 71 -2.59 -2.62 1.42
C MET A 71 -1.14 -2.78 1.91
N VAL A 72 -0.40 -1.69 2.13
CA VAL A 72 0.96 -1.73 2.69
C VAL A 72 0.96 -2.25 4.13
N GLN A 73 -0.04 -1.86 4.94
CA GLN A 73 -0.21 -2.41 6.28
C GLN A 73 -0.48 -3.92 6.25
N GLN A 74 -1.40 -4.39 5.40
CA GLN A 74 -1.72 -5.81 5.27
C GLN A 74 -0.51 -6.64 4.80
N GLU A 75 0.28 -6.12 3.86
CA GLU A 75 1.52 -6.74 3.39
C GLU A 75 2.57 -6.81 4.51
N MET A 76 2.70 -5.77 5.34
CA MET A 76 3.57 -5.78 6.52
C MET A 76 3.10 -6.76 7.61
N GLU A 77 1.80 -6.84 7.93
CA GLU A 77 1.30 -7.81 8.91
C GLU A 77 1.47 -9.25 8.42
N ALA A 78 1.34 -9.51 7.11
CA ALA A 78 1.68 -10.82 6.54
C ALA A 78 3.17 -11.18 6.77
N LEU A 79 4.08 -10.22 6.53
CA LEU A 79 5.52 -10.40 6.75
C LEU A 79 5.90 -10.61 8.22
N LYS A 80 5.20 -9.97 9.16
CA LYS A 80 5.38 -10.21 10.61
C LYS A 80 5.05 -11.65 11.03
N ASN A 81 4.23 -12.39 10.28
CA ASN A 81 3.98 -13.81 10.56
C ASN A 81 5.09 -14.74 10.03
N GLU A 82 5.94 -14.26 9.11
CA GLU A 82 7.07 -15.00 8.53
C GLU A 82 8.41 -14.26 8.76
N GLN A 83 8.65 -13.71 9.95
CA GLN A 83 9.82 -12.85 10.22
C GLN A 83 11.08 -13.54 10.79
N THR A 84 11.07 -14.87 10.95
CA THR A 84 12.10 -15.61 11.71
C THR A 84 12.98 -16.50 10.85
N VAL A 85 14.30 -16.31 10.95
CA VAL A 85 15.35 -17.16 10.36
C VAL A 85 15.96 -18.03 11.45
N TYR A 86 16.02 -19.35 11.27
CA TYR A 86 16.66 -20.27 12.24
C TYR A 86 18.06 -20.69 11.81
N PHE A 87 18.93 -20.91 12.79
CA PHE A 87 20.34 -21.22 12.59
C PHE A 87 20.75 -22.56 13.23
N ASP A 88 21.71 -23.22 12.59
CA ASP A 88 22.34 -24.43 13.14
C ASP A 88 23.23 -24.10 14.36
N PHE A 89 23.63 -25.11 15.11
CA PHE A 89 24.49 -24.93 16.30
C PHE A 89 25.83 -24.28 15.92
N ASP A 90 26.26 -23.32 16.75
CA ASP A 90 27.44 -22.47 16.56
C ASP A 90 27.58 -21.74 15.20
N SER A 91 26.49 -21.68 14.41
CA SER A 91 26.48 -21.10 13.06
C SER A 91 25.73 -19.76 12.99
N SER A 92 26.19 -18.87 12.12
CA SER A 92 25.46 -17.70 11.63
C SER A 92 25.12 -17.77 10.13
N GLY A 93 25.33 -18.92 9.48
CA GLY A 93 25.02 -19.10 8.06
C GLY A 93 23.51 -19.18 7.81
N ILE A 94 22.99 -18.35 6.91
CA ILE A 94 21.58 -18.39 6.49
C ILE A 94 21.36 -19.64 5.63
N LYS A 95 20.43 -20.49 6.04
CA LYS A 95 20.11 -21.74 5.36
C LYS A 95 19.20 -21.49 4.14
N PRO A 96 19.32 -22.25 3.04
CA PRO A 96 18.61 -21.96 1.78
C PRO A 96 17.09 -21.86 1.90
N GLU A 97 16.46 -22.57 2.84
CA GLU A 97 15.03 -22.51 3.10
C GLU A 97 14.52 -21.11 3.50
N PHE A 98 15.39 -20.26 4.10
CA PHE A 98 15.04 -18.91 4.54
C PHE A 98 15.29 -17.83 3.48
N GLN A 99 15.92 -18.15 2.34
CA GLN A 99 16.19 -17.18 1.28
C GLN A 99 14.88 -16.57 0.76
N ARG A 100 13.91 -17.40 0.37
CA ARG A 100 12.58 -16.95 -0.08
C ARG A 100 11.78 -16.15 0.97
N LEU A 101 12.09 -16.30 2.26
CA LEU A 101 11.48 -15.52 3.33
C LEU A 101 12.10 -14.11 3.31
N LEU A 102 13.43 -14.03 3.33
CA LEU A 102 14.15 -12.75 3.28
C LEU A 102 13.93 -11.99 1.96
N ASP A 103 13.76 -12.68 0.84
CA ASP A 103 13.41 -12.09 -0.46
C ASP A 103 12.08 -11.30 -0.38
N LYS A 104 11.07 -11.81 0.34
CA LYS A 104 9.80 -11.09 0.56
C LYS A 104 10.02 -9.82 1.36
N HIS A 105 10.77 -9.90 2.47
CA HIS A 105 11.10 -8.73 3.30
C HIS A 105 11.90 -7.68 2.51
N ALA A 106 12.88 -8.11 1.71
CA ALA A 106 13.68 -7.22 0.87
C ALA A 106 12.82 -6.50 -0.17
N ALA A 107 12.00 -7.23 -0.93
CA ALA A 107 11.09 -6.65 -1.92
C ALA A 107 10.12 -5.63 -1.29
N PHE A 108 9.60 -5.92 -0.09
CA PHE A 108 8.75 -4.99 0.65
C PHE A 108 9.49 -3.74 1.13
N LEU A 109 10.70 -3.88 1.68
CA LEU A 109 11.48 -2.75 2.18
C LEU A 109 12.00 -1.84 1.05
N VAL A 110 12.40 -2.41 -0.09
CA VAL A 110 12.77 -1.65 -1.31
C VAL A 110 11.57 -0.87 -1.86
N LYS A 111 10.37 -1.47 -1.84
CA LYS A 111 9.10 -0.84 -2.24
C LYS A 111 8.66 0.27 -1.28
N ASN A 112 9.00 0.16 0.01
CA ASN A 112 8.54 1.06 1.08
C ASN A 112 9.74 1.70 1.82
N PRO A 113 10.47 2.65 1.21
CA PRO A 113 11.71 3.22 1.76
C PRO A 113 11.54 4.00 3.08
N GLY A 114 10.31 4.34 3.46
CA GLY A 114 9.99 4.93 4.77
C GLY A 114 9.96 3.93 5.92
N THR A 115 9.71 2.64 5.63
CA THR A 115 9.61 1.57 6.63
C THR A 115 10.98 1.11 7.10
N LYS A 116 11.10 0.78 8.40
CA LYS A 116 12.35 0.37 9.04
C LYS A 116 12.20 -0.94 9.81
N VAL A 117 13.32 -1.63 10.02
CA VAL A 117 13.40 -2.89 10.76
C VAL A 117 14.53 -2.89 11.80
N THR A 118 14.32 -3.63 12.87
CA THR A 118 15.37 -4.18 13.73
C THR A 118 15.60 -5.61 13.30
N ILE A 119 16.85 -6.05 13.26
CA ILE A 119 17.18 -7.47 13.15
C ILE A 119 17.65 -7.92 14.53
N GLU A 120 16.81 -8.66 15.25
CA GLU A 120 17.11 -9.16 16.59
C GLU A 120 17.83 -10.52 16.48
N GLY A 121 19.06 -10.60 17.00
CA GLY A 121 19.90 -11.79 16.98
C GLY A 121 19.89 -12.56 18.30
N HIS A 122 19.66 -13.87 18.26
CA HIS A 122 19.50 -14.73 19.44
C HIS A 122 20.32 -16.03 19.38
N THR A 123 20.56 -16.62 20.55
CA THR A 123 21.23 -17.91 20.74
C THR A 123 20.46 -18.82 21.68
N ASP A 124 20.88 -20.08 21.74
CA ASP A 124 20.55 -20.95 22.87
C ASP A 124 21.52 -20.72 24.06
N SER A 125 21.15 -21.20 25.25
CA SER A 125 21.86 -20.92 26.52
C SER A 125 23.07 -21.83 26.75
N ARG A 126 23.90 -22.01 25.70
CA ARG A 126 25.14 -22.80 25.75
C ARG A 126 26.31 -21.91 25.33
N GLY A 127 27.36 -21.87 26.13
CA GLY A 127 28.50 -20.97 25.94
C GLY A 127 28.66 -20.03 27.15
N THR A 128 29.22 -18.85 26.91
CA THR A 128 29.15 -17.72 27.86
C THR A 128 28.24 -16.63 27.31
N PRO A 129 27.64 -15.77 28.15
CA PRO A 129 26.78 -14.69 27.67
C PRO A 129 27.47 -13.77 26.66
N GLU A 130 28.75 -13.48 26.83
CA GLU A 130 29.53 -12.62 25.92
C GLU A 130 29.73 -13.29 24.55
N TYR A 131 30.01 -14.60 24.53
CA TYR A 131 30.07 -15.36 23.29
C TYR A 131 28.72 -15.38 22.58
N ASN A 132 27.64 -15.53 23.34
CA ASN A 132 26.29 -15.60 22.82
C ASN A 132 25.77 -14.25 22.31
N ILE A 133 26.11 -13.14 22.97
CA ILE A 133 25.93 -11.79 22.41
C ILE A 133 26.69 -11.66 21.09
N ALA A 134 27.96 -12.07 21.02
CA ALA A 134 28.75 -11.99 19.79
C ALA A 134 28.25 -12.91 18.67
N LEU A 135 27.65 -14.08 18.97
CA LEU A 135 27.08 -15.00 17.98
C LEU A 135 25.70 -14.53 17.50
N GLY A 136 24.85 -13.99 18.40
CA GLY A 136 23.60 -13.33 18.02
C GLY A 136 23.84 -12.14 17.09
N GLU A 137 24.88 -11.34 17.36
CA GLU A 137 25.29 -10.22 16.52
C GLU A 137 25.66 -10.69 15.11
N ARG A 138 26.52 -11.71 14.97
CA ARG A 138 26.87 -12.31 13.67
C ARG A 138 25.65 -12.86 12.91
N ARG A 139 24.65 -13.40 13.60
CA ARG A 139 23.39 -13.87 12.99
C ARG A 139 22.57 -12.72 12.43
N ALA A 140 22.41 -11.64 13.19
CA ALA A 140 21.67 -10.47 12.74
C ALA A 140 22.40 -9.75 11.58
N GLN A 141 23.71 -9.55 11.68
CA GLN A 141 24.55 -9.00 10.60
C GLN A 141 24.52 -9.85 9.32
N SER A 142 24.36 -11.18 9.43
CA SER A 142 24.21 -12.06 8.26
C SER A 142 22.89 -11.80 7.53
N VAL A 143 21.80 -11.54 8.27
CA VAL A 143 20.48 -11.18 7.70
C VAL A 143 20.48 -9.74 7.15
N GLU A 144 21.14 -8.80 7.84
CA GLU A 144 21.39 -7.44 7.33
C GLU A 144 22.11 -7.49 5.97
N THR A 145 23.21 -8.24 5.90
CA THR A 145 24.00 -8.43 4.68
C THR A 145 23.15 -9.04 3.56
N TYR A 146 22.27 -10.00 3.86
CA TYR A 146 21.35 -10.56 2.86
C TYR A 146 20.38 -9.50 2.33
N LEU A 147 19.70 -8.75 3.21
CA LEU A 147 18.73 -7.72 2.82
C LEU A 147 19.39 -6.58 2.04
N MET A 148 20.59 -6.15 2.44
CA MET A 148 21.37 -5.13 1.71
C MET A 148 21.81 -5.62 0.32
N ASN A 149 22.27 -6.88 0.20
CA ASN A 149 22.59 -7.48 -1.10
C ASN A 149 21.35 -7.64 -2.00
N ALA A 150 20.16 -7.79 -1.41
CA ALA A 150 18.87 -7.76 -2.11
C ALA A 150 18.34 -6.34 -2.38
N GLY A 151 19.11 -5.29 -2.07
CA GLY A 151 18.83 -3.89 -2.44
C GLY A 151 18.22 -3.02 -1.34
N VAL A 152 18.00 -3.53 -0.12
CA VAL A 152 17.47 -2.72 1.00
C VAL A 152 18.50 -1.68 1.44
N SER A 153 18.07 -0.44 1.69
CA SER A 153 18.95 0.61 2.21
C SER A 153 19.37 0.32 3.66
N SER A 154 20.65 0.48 3.97
CA SER A 154 21.15 0.41 5.36
C SER A 154 20.46 1.42 6.28
N SER A 155 19.93 2.54 5.76
CA SER A 155 19.15 3.51 6.53
C SER A 155 17.78 2.99 7.02
N GLN A 156 17.34 1.83 6.53
CA GLN A 156 16.13 1.13 6.96
C GLN A 156 16.41 0.03 7.97
N ILE A 157 17.65 -0.44 8.09
CA ILE A 157 18.04 -1.57 8.93
C ILE A 157 18.71 -1.07 10.21
N SER A 158 18.59 -1.86 11.28
CA SER A 158 19.45 -1.74 12.46
C SER A 158 19.58 -3.11 13.12
N VAL A 159 20.77 -3.44 13.61
CA VAL A 159 21.06 -4.73 14.26
C VAL A 159 21.03 -4.58 15.78
N VAL A 160 20.51 -5.60 16.48
CA VAL A 160 20.58 -5.74 17.94
C VAL A 160 20.79 -7.21 18.29
N SER A 161 21.85 -7.55 19.02
CA SER A 161 22.00 -8.86 19.65
C SER A 161 21.39 -8.90 21.06
N TYR A 162 20.67 -9.98 21.35
CA TYR A 162 20.21 -10.33 22.70
C TYR A 162 20.86 -11.61 23.25
N GLY A 163 21.66 -12.33 22.44
CA GLY A 163 22.24 -13.61 22.85
C GLY A 163 21.18 -14.57 23.40
N GLU A 164 21.41 -15.08 24.61
CA GLU A 164 20.50 -15.99 25.31
C GLU A 164 19.42 -15.29 26.16
N GLU A 165 19.51 -13.97 26.37
CA GLU A 165 18.66 -13.18 27.29
C GLU A 165 17.18 -13.08 26.87
N LYS A 166 16.87 -13.35 25.59
CA LYS A 166 15.51 -13.38 25.04
C LYS A 166 15.19 -14.75 24.38
N PRO A 167 15.01 -15.84 25.16
CA PRO A 167 14.60 -17.12 24.62
C PRO A 167 13.15 -17.05 24.08
N ALA A 168 12.88 -17.72 22.96
CA ALA A 168 11.53 -17.97 22.47
C ALA A 168 10.88 -19.16 23.18
N VAL A 169 11.69 -20.14 23.60
CA VAL A 169 11.27 -21.32 24.37
C VAL A 169 12.20 -21.50 25.56
N MET A 170 11.64 -21.58 26.76
CA MET A 170 12.40 -21.81 27.99
C MET A 170 12.87 -23.27 28.10
N GLY A 171 14.06 -23.48 28.67
CA GLY A 171 14.58 -24.79 29.05
C GLY A 171 15.72 -25.33 28.17
N SER A 172 16.30 -26.45 28.61
CA SER A 172 17.60 -26.95 28.14
C SER A 172 17.52 -28.17 27.21
N THR A 173 16.50 -28.24 26.36
CA THR A 173 16.32 -29.33 25.38
C THR A 173 16.75 -28.88 23.99
N GLU A 174 17.18 -29.79 23.11
CA GLU A 174 17.56 -29.39 21.74
C GLU A 174 16.39 -28.82 20.93
N TYR A 175 15.14 -29.14 21.30
CA TYR A 175 13.97 -28.42 20.77
C TYR A 175 13.98 -26.93 21.18
N ALA A 176 14.11 -26.64 22.47
CA ALA A 176 14.17 -25.26 22.96
C ALA A 176 15.39 -24.52 22.37
N PHE A 177 16.54 -25.19 22.32
CA PHE A 177 17.74 -24.65 21.71
C PHE A 177 17.57 -24.32 20.23
N ALA A 178 16.96 -25.21 19.43
CA ALA A 178 16.68 -24.96 18.02
C ALA A 178 15.72 -23.76 17.80
N GLN A 179 14.72 -23.57 18.66
CA GLN A 179 13.83 -22.40 18.61
C GLN A 179 14.54 -21.10 19.06
N ASN A 180 15.56 -21.20 19.93
CA ASN A 180 16.29 -20.05 20.45
C ASN A 180 17.41 -19.56 19.51
N ARG A 181 18.02 -20.44 18.70
CA ARG A 181 18.99 -20.08 17.64
C ARG A 181 18.30 -19.42 16.45
N ARG A 182 17.94 -18.14 16.58
CA ARG A 182 17.17 -17.40 15.56
C ARG A 182 17.67 -15.97 15.31
N GLY A 183 17.29 -15.43 14.16
CA GLY A 183 17.29 -14.00 13.85
C GLY A 183 15.87 -13.57 13.48
N VAL A 184 15.44 -12.37 13.89
CA VAL A 184 14.04 -11.92 13.75
C VAL A 184 13.99 -10.53 13.10
N VAL A 185 13.20 -10.37 12.03
CA VAL A 185 13.06 -9.11 11.26
C VAL A 185 11.87 -8.28 11.79
N VAL A 186 12.11 -7.53 12.86
CA VAL A 186 11.10 -6.78 13.62
C VAL A 186 10.87 -5.39 13.03
N TYR A 187 9.72 -5.17 12.39
CA TYR A 187 9.28 -3.86 11.88
C TYR A 187 9.12 -2.81 13.00
N ARG A 188 9.47 -1.54 12.69
CA ARG A 188 9.28 -0.36 13.54
C ARG A 188 8.31 0.64 12.91
#